data_AF-A0A376W3V8-F1
#
_entry.id   AF-A0A376W3V8-F1
#
_cell.length_a   1.000
_cell.length_b   1.000
_cell.length_c   1.000
_cell.angle_alpha   90.00
_cell.angle_beta   90.00
_cell.angle_gamma   90.00
#
_symmetry.space_group_name_H-M   'P 1'
#
loop_
_entity.id
_entity.type
_entity.pdbx_description
1 polymer ?
#
loop_
_entity_poly.entity_id
_entity_poly.type
_entity_poly.pdbx_seq_one_letter_code
_entity_poly.pdbx_strand_id
1 'polypeptide(L)'
;MLTKLPAKRQNLLFSATFSDDIKALAEKLLHNPLEIEVARRNTASDQVTQHVHFVDKKRKRELLSHMIGKGNWQQVLVFTRTKHGANHLAEQLNKDGHP
;
A
#
# COMPACT_ATOMS: atom_id res chain seq x y z
N MET A 1 16.45 -38.91 5.69
CA MET A 1 15.93 -37.62 5.17
C MET A 1 17.02 -36.63 4.77
N LEU A 2 18.24 -36.66 5.32
CA LEU A 2 19.33 -35.74 4.92
C LEU A 2 19.93 -35.99 3.52
N THR A 3 19.71 -37.16 2.90
CA THR A 3 20.27 -37.55 1.61
C THR A 3 19.57 -36.96 0.37
N LYS A 4 18.53 -36.12 0.55
CA LYS A 4 17.75 -35.54 -0.56
C LYS A 4 18.01 -34.04 -0.80
N LEU A 5 18.81 -33.37 0.02
CA LEU A 5 19.18 -31.99 -0.27
C LEU A 5 20.36 -31.95 -1.25
N PRO A 6 20.32 -31.07 -2.27
CA PRO A 6 21.46 -30.86 -3.14
C PRO A 6 22.66 -30.39 -2.30
N ALA A 7 23.85 -30.88 -2.63
CA ALA A 7 25.10 -30.50 -1.97
C ALA A 7 25.34 -28.98 -2.02
N LYS A 8 24.81 -28.31 -3.06
CA LYS A 8 24.80 -26.86 -3.20
C LYS A 8 23.40 -26.32 -2.93
N ARG A 9 23.26 -25.46 -1.91
CA ARG A 9 22.01 -24.76 -1.61
C ARG A 9 21.82 -23.60 -2.58
N GLN A 10 20.61 -23.46 -3.13
CA GLN A 10 20.20 -22.29 -3.89
C GLN A 10 19.31 -21.42 -3.00
N ASN A 11 19.67 -20.15 -2.83
CA ASN A 11 18.91 -19.18 -2.06
C ASN A 11 18.35 -18.12 -3.03
N LEU A 12 17.12 -17.67 -2.77
CA LEU A 12 16.47 -16.59 -3.50
C LEU A 12 16.06 -15.51 -2.49
N LEU A 13 16.36 -14.25 -2.79
CA LEU A 13 15.94 -13.11 -2.00
C LEU A 13 14.96 -12.28 -2.82
N PHE A 14 13.76 -12.09 -2.27
CA PHE A 14 12.75 -11.20 -2.86
C PHE A 14 12.60 -9.99 -1.95
N SER A 15 12.85 -8.80 -2.48
CA SER A 15 12.63 -7.55 -1.77
C SER A 15 11.87 -6.56 -2.62
N ALA A 16 10.95 -5.83 -1.99
CA ALA A 16 10.23 -4.73 -2.63
C ALA A 16 11.09 -3.45 -2.72
N THR A 17 12.17 -3.37 -1.93
CA THR A 17 13.09 -2.24 -1.87
C THR A 17 14.53 -2.74 -1.79
N PHE A 18 15.47 -2.00 -2.37
CA PHE A 18 16.89 -2.38 -2.40
C PHE A 18 17.74 -1.37 -1.63
N SER A 19 17.46 -1.25 -0.32
CA SER A 19 18.27 -0.46 0.61
C SER A 19 19.62 -1.13 0.88
N ASP A 20 20.57 -0.38 1.42
CA ASP A 20 21.92 -0.88 1.69
C ASP A 20 21.93 -2.04 2.71
N ASP A 21 21.01 -2.03 3.68
CA ASP A 21 20.82 -3.16 4.62
C ASP A 21 20.39 -4.45 3.90
N ILE A 22 19.52 -4.34 2.89
CA ILE A 22 19.07 -5.49 2.09
C ILE A 22 20.20 -6.01 1.22
N LYS A 23 21.05 -5.13 0.67
CA LYS A 23 22.26 -5.53 -0.07
C LYS A 23 23.23 -6.30 0.82
N ALA A 24 23.53 -5.77 2.01
CA ALA A 24 24.39 -6.45 2.98
C ALA A 24 23.85 -7.82 3.41
N LEU A 25 22.52 -7.96 3.49
CA LEU A 25 21.87 -9.24 3.73
C LEU A 25 21.99 -10.19 2.53
N ALA A 26 21.80 -9.68 1.31
CA ALA A 26 21.92 -10.44 0.07
C ALA A 26 23.34 -11.02 -0.10
N GLU A 27 24.39 -10.23 0.17
CA GLU A 27 25.79 -10.67 0.10
C GLU A 27 26.11 -11.81 1.08
N LYS A 28 25.44 -11.84 2.25
CA LYS A 28 25.63 -12.90 3.25
C LYS A 28 24.87 -14.18 2.92
N LEU A 29 23.70 -14.06 2.28
CA LEU A 29 22.78 -15.18 2.05
C LEU A 29 22.95 -15.80 0.65
N LEU A 30 23.41 -15.04 -0.33
CA LEU A 30 23.45 -15.46 -1.73
C LEU A 30 24.90 -15.68 -2.19
N HIS A 31 25.07 -16.65 -3.08
CA HIS A 31 26.37 -16.93 -3.69
C HIS A 31 26.28 -16.65 -5.19
N ASN A 32 26.94 -15.57 -5.64
CA ASN A 32 26.91 -15.06 -7.01
C ASN A 32 25.47 -14.91 -7.56
N PRO A 33 24.61 -14.08 -6.92
CA PRO A 33 23.21 -13.94 -7.32
C PRO A 33 23.06 -13.22 -8.66
N LEU A 34 22.07 -13.65 -9.45
CA LEU A 34 21.54 -12.84 -10.55
C LEU A 34 20.56 -11.81 -9.97
N GLU A 35 20.80 -10.53 -10.23
CA GLU A 35 19.90 -9.45 -9.84
C GLU A 35 18.88 -9.17 -10.94
N ILE A 36 17.59 -9.19 -10.59
CA ILE A 36 16.49 -8.90 -11.50
C ILE A 36 15.71 -7.73 -10.90
N GLU A 37 15.99 -6.52 -11.39
CA GLU A 37 15.26 -5.31 -11.00
C GLU A 37 14.17 -5.01 -12.03
N VAL A 38 12.92 -4.95 -11.58
CA VAL A 38 11.81 -4.45 -12.40
C VAL A 38 11.66 -2.96 -12.10
N ALA A 39 11.74 -2.12 -13.13
CA ALA A 39 11.84 -0.65 -13.11
C ALA A 39 11.07 0.09 -12.00
N ARG A 40 11.57 1.28 -11.64
CA ARG A 40 11.17 2.14 -10.51
C ARG A 40 9.66 2.14 -10.24
N ARG A 41 9.23 1.35 -9.25
CA ARG A 41 8.03 1.65 -8.47
C ARG A 41 8.37 2.83 -7.59
N ASN A 42 7.71 3.98 -7.78
CA ASN A 42 7.53 5.06 -6.79
C ASN A 42 7.02 6.38 -7.38
N THR A 43 6.75 6.48 -8.68
CA THR A 43 5.76 7.47 -9.13
C THR A 43 4.38 6.89 -8.85
N ALA A 44 3.50 7.66 -8.17
CA ALA A 44 2.08 7.35 -8.21
C ALA A 44 1.75 7.13 -9.69
N SER A 45 1.23 5.94 -10.02
CA SER A 45 1.03 5.52 -11.41
C SER A 45 0.46 6.70 -12.22
N ASP A 46 1.03 7.03 -13.37
CA ASP A 46 0.54 8.13 -14.22
C ASP A 46 -0.93 7.93 -14.63
N GLN A 47 -1.44 6.71 -14.45
CA GLN A 47 -2.84 6.33 -14.65
C GLN A 47 -3.77 6.72 -13.49
N VAL A 48 -3.25 7.29 -12.39
CA VAL A 48 -4.03 7.69 -11.22
C VAL A 48 -4.23 9.21 -11.22
N THR A 49 -5.46 9.63 -11.49
CA THR A 49 -5.86 11.03 -11.36
C THR A 49 -5.91 11.42 -9.88
N GLN A 50 -5.24 12.51 -9.50
CA GLN A 50 -5.16 13.00 -8.13
C GLN A 50 -5.84 14.36 -8.00
N HIS A 51 -6.60 14.54 -6.91
CA HIS A 51 -7.28 15.79 -6.59
C HIS A 51 -7.03 16.19 -5.14
N VAL A 52 -6.91 17.50 -4.90
CA VAL A 52 -6.75 18.07 -3.55
C VAL A 52 -7.95 18.98 -3.26
N HIS A 53 -8.62 18.72 -2.14
CA HIS A 53 -9.74 19.54 -1.68
C HIS A 53 -9.38 20.25 -0.37
N PHE A 54 -9.36 21.59 -0.42
CA PHE A 54 -9.17 22.41 0.77
C PHE A 54 -10.50 22.54 1.53
N VAL A 55 -10.51 22.10 2.78
CA VAL A 55 -11.70 22.13 3.63
C VAL A 55 -11.29 22.10 5.09
N ASP A 56 -12.09 22.74 5.94
CA ASP A 56 -11.91 22.69 7.39
C ASP A 56 -11.94 21.26 7.91
N LYS A 57 -11.09 21.00 8.91
CA LYS A 57 -10.94 19.66 9.50
C LYS A 57 -12.27 19.04 9.93
N LYS A 58 -13.20 19.85 10.46
CA LYS A 58 -14.52 19.40 10.93
C LYS A 58 -15.43 18.94 9.78
N ARG A 59 -15.30 19.57 8.60
CA ARG A 59 -16.15 19.39 7.42
C ARG A 59 -15.65 18.34 6.43
N LYS A 60 -14.46 17.78 6.63
CA LYS A 60 -13.89 16.70 5.78
C LYS A 60 -14.84 15.51 5.60
N ARG A 61 -15.63 15.19 6.63
CA ARG A 61 -16.55 14.04 6.63
C ARG A 61 -17.78 14.32 5.77
N GLU A 62 -18.40 15.48 5.95
CA GLU A 62 -19.51 15.96 5.13
C GLU A 62 -19.12 16.04 3.66
N LEU A 63 -17.92 16.57 3.38
CA LEU A 63 -17.40 16.65 2.02
C LEU A 63 -17.23 15.26 1.40
N LEU A 64 -16.66 14.29 2.14
CA LEU A 64 -16.51 12.93 1.65
C LEU A 64 -17.86 12.28 1.33
N SER A 65 -18.84 12.39 2.24
CA SER A 65 -20.20 11.89 2.04
C SER A 65 -20.84 12.50 0.79
N HIS A 66 -20.73 13.82 0.63
CA HIS A 66 -21.19 14.51 -0.58
C HIS A 66 -20.51 14.00 -1.86
N MET A 67 -19.20 13.76 -1.84
CA MET A 67 -18.46 13.26 -3.01
C MET A 67 -18.86 11.83 -3.38
N ILE A 68 -19.04 10.96 -2.39
CA ILE A 68 -19.49 9.57 -2.61
C ILE A 68 -20.88 9.58 -3.24
N GLY A 69 -21.83 10.33 -2.65
CA GLY A 69 -23.20 10.41 -3.17
C GLY A 69 -23.28 11.06 -4.54
N LYS A 70 -22.66 12.23 -4.74
CA LYS A 70 -22.69 12.96 -6.02
C LYS A 70 -21.94 12.21 -7.13
N GLY A 71 -20.84 11.55 -6.80
CA GLY A 71 -20.04 10.76 -7.73
C GLY A 71 -20.58 9.35 -7.99
N ASN A 72 -21.61 8.92 -7.24
CA ASN A 72 -22.16 7.57 -7.23
C ASN A 72 -21.07 6.47 -7.10
N TRP A 73 -20.10 6.71 -6.22
CA TRP A 73 -18.97 5.80 -6.04
C TRP A 73 -19.39 4.53 -5.30
N GLN A 74 -19.22 3.37 -5.94
CA GLN A 74 -19.68 2.09 -5.41
C GLN A 74 -18.67 1.41 -4.48
N GLN A 75 -17.38 1.61 -4.72
CA GLN A 75 -16.30 1.00 -3.93
C GLN A 75 -15.25 2.06 -3.63
N VAL A 76 -15.18 2.47 -2.36
CA VAL A 76 -14.31 3.56 -1.92
C VAL A 76 -13.47 3.09 -0.75
N LEU A 77 -12.15 3.17 -0.90
CA LEU A 77 -11.20 2.90 0.19
C LEU A 77 -10.74 4.23 0.80
N VAL A 78 -11.10 4.48 2.05
CA VAL A 78 -10.78 5.73 2.74
C VAL A 78 -9.70 5.51 3.79
N PHE A 79 -8.56 6.17 3.61
CA PHE A 79 -7.47 6.16 4.59
C PHE A 79 -7.63 7.29 5.60
N THR A 80 -7.51 6.98 6.89
CA THR A 80 -7.47 7.97 7.96
C THR A 80 -6.26 7.72 8.86
N ARG A 81 -5.82 8.76 9.59
CA ARG A 81 -4.60 8.68 10.41
C ARG A 81 -4.72 7.74 11.60
N THR A 82 -5.92 7.58 12.17
CA THR A 82 -6.12 6.83 13.42
C THR A 82 -7.31 5.89 13.33
N LYS A 83 -7.22 4.75 14.03
CA LYS A 83 -8.31 3.77 14.12
C LYS A 83 -9.62 4.39 14.63
N HIS A 84 -9.56 5.20 15.69
CA HIS A 84 -10.74 5.88 16.22
C HIS A 84 -11.38 6.82 15.19
N GLY A 85 -10.56 7.52 14.39
CA GLY A 85 -11.05 8.37 13.30
C GLY A 85 -11.75 7.56 12.20
N ALA A 86 -11.20 6.39 11.83
CA ALA A 86 -11.81 5.48 10.88
C ALA A 86 -13.17 4.97 11.36
N ASN A 87 -13.26 4.52 12.62
CA ASN A 87 -14.51 4.01 13.18
C ASN A 87 -15.61 5.07 13.18
N HIS A 88 -15.30 6.27 13.69
CA HIS A 88 -16.27 7.37 13.69
C HIS A 88 -16.68 7.76 12.26
N LEU A 89 -15.76 7.72 11.30
CA LEU A 89 -16.09 8.00 9.90
C LEU A 89 -17.06 6.96 9.33
N ALA A 90 -16.80 5.68 9.56
CA ALA A 90 -17.66 4.59 9.11
C ALA A 90 -19.07 4.68 9.71
N GLU A 91 -19.19 4.99 11.01
CA GLU A 91 -20.49 5.22 11.65
C GLU A 91 -21.26 6.38 11.02
N GLN A 92 -20.57 7.47 10.66
CA GLN A 92 -21.20 8.62 10.01
C GLN A 92 -21.64 8.29 8.59
N LEU A 93 -20.79 7.67 7.78
CA LEU A 93 -21.12 7.29 6.41
C LEU A 93 -22.32 6.33 6.38
N ASN A 94 -22.38 5.37 7.30
CA ASN A 94 -23.54 4.49 7.45
C ASN A 94 -24.83 5.27 7.74
N LYS A 95 -24.77 6.28 8.62
CA LYS A 95 -25.92 7.15 8.91
C LYS A 95 -26.34 7.99 7.70
N ASP A 96 -25.38 8.39 6.88
CA ASP A 96 -25.61 9.16 5.66
C ASP A 96 -26.10 8.28 4.48
N GLY A 97 -26.19 6.95 4.67
CA GLY A 97 -26.68 6.00 3.66
C GLY A 97 -25.58 5.38 2.79
N HIS A 98 -24.32 5.47 3.21
CA HIS A 98 -23.16 4.92 2.53
C HIS A 98 -22.52 3.81 3.38
N PRO A 99 -22.71 2.51 3.01
CA PRO A 99 -22.18 1.38 3.78
C PRO A 99 -20.66 1.20 3.69
#